data_AF-A0A8F2YGY2-F1
#
_entry.id   AF-A0A8F2YGY2-F1
#
_cell.length_a   1.000
_cell.length_b   1.000
_cell.length_c   1.000
_cell.angle_alpha   90.00
_cell.angle_beta   90.00
_cell.angle_gamma   90.00
#
_symmetry.space_group_name_H-M   'P 1'
#
loop_
_entity.id
_entity.type
_entity.pdbx_description
1 polymer ?
#
loop_
_entity_poly.entity_id
_entity_poly.type
_entity_poly.pdbx_seq_one_letter_code
_entity_poly.pdbx_strand_id
1 'polypeptide(L)'
;GAILVVSGADGPMPQTKEHILLAQQVGVPAIVVFLNKIDQVNDEELLELVELEIRETLDRYNFPGDSISIIQGSALEAIEALTVNPQIQRGDNEWVDRIYKLMDCVDETIPLPQRNVEKDFLMAIENIMSITGRGTVATGRVERGQIKVGESVEIIGLKNTKETTVIGLEMFQKTLDESVAGDNIGILLRGIQKNEIQRGMVLAKPGSITAHLRFKAQVYILKKNEGGRHTSFVAGYRPQFYVRTTDVTGKIESFQADDNSKIRMVMPGDRVKIIVEL
;
A
#
# COMPACT_ATOMS: atom_id res chain seq x y z
N GLY A 1 -1.39 -4.40 8.28
CA GLY A 1 -2.54 -5.13 7.72
C GLY A 1 -3.52 -4.14 7.14
N ALA A 2 -4.73 -4.60 6.81
CA ALA A 2 -5.82 -3.78 6.31
C ALA A 2 -7.15 -4.16 7.00
N ILE A 3 -8.09 -3.23 7.06
CA ILE A 3 -9.48 -3.51 7.46
C ILE A 3 -10.32 -3.56 6.18
N LEU A 4 -10.88 -4.72 5.87
CA LEU A 4 -11.80 -4.90 4.74
C LEU A 4 -13.22 -4.64 5.22
N VAL A 5 -13.83 -3.56 4.75
CA VAL A 5 -15.22 -3.22 5.08
C VAL A 5 -16.14 -3.77 3.98
N VAL A 6 -17.11 -4.59 4.38
CA VAL A 6 -18.14 -5.16 3.48
C VAL A 6 -19.51 -4.81 4.04
N SER A 7 -20.46 -4.49 3.16
CA SER A 7 -21.84 -4.21 3.56
C SER A 7 -22.58 -5.53 3.76
N GLY A 8 -23.23 -5.72 4.92
CA GLY A 8 -24.08 -6.88 5.19
C GLY A 8 -25.31 -6.95 4.27
N ALA A 9 -25.76 -5.79 3.76
CA ALA A 9 -26.89 -5.73 2.82
C ALA A 9 -26.50 -6.06 1.37
N ASP A 10 -25.26 -5.73 0.97
CA ASP A 10 -24.83 -5.80 -0.43
C ASP A 10 -23.88 -6.99 -0.71
N GLY A 11 -23.21 -7.51 0.31
CA GLY A 11 -22.18 -8.53 0.17
C GLY A 11 -20.92 -8.09 -0.57
N PRO A 12 -20.06 -9.04 -1.02
CA PRO A 12 -18.82 -8.75 -1.70
C PRO A 12 -19.02 -8.27 -3.16
N MET A 13 -18.75 -6.98 -3.39
CA MET A 13 -18.86 -6.32 -4.68
C MET A 13 -17.58 -6.42 -5.53
N PRO A 14 -17.60 -6.03 -6.82
CA PRO A 14 -16.42 -6.06 -7.68
C PRO A 14 -15.20 -5.32 -7.09
N GLN A 15 -15.42 -4.18 -6.44
CA GLN A 15 -14.34 -3.42 -5.78
C GLN A 15 -13.77 -4.16 -4.55
N THR A 16 -14.60 -4.93 -3.83
CA THR A 16 -14.14 -5.78 -2.72
C THR A 16 -13.11 -6.79 -3.24
N LYS A 17 -13.40 -7.43 -4.37
CA LYS A 17 -12.52 -8.41 -5.02
C LYS A 17 -11.23 -7.76 -5.52
N GLU A 18 -11.34 -6.58 -6.14
CA GLU A 18 -10.19 -5.80 -6.60
C GLU A 18 -9.27 -5.39 -5.45
N HIS A 19 -9.82 -4.88 -4.34
CA HIS A 19 -9.02 -4.47 -3.19
C HIS A 19 -8.32 -5.65 -2.51
N ILE A 20 -8.96 -6.82 -2.38
CA ILE A 20 -8.32 -8.03 -1.85
C ILE A 20 -7.16 -8.45 -2.77
N LEU A 21 -7.39 -8.46 -4.10
CA LEU A 21 -6.35 -8.78 -5.07
C LEU A 21 -5.16 -7.80 -4.97
N LEU A 22 -5.43 -6.49 -4.93
CA LEU A 22 -4.39 -5.48 -4.78
C LEU A 22 -3.64 -5.62 -3.46
N ALA A 23 -4.36 -5.85 -2.35
CA ALA A 23 -3.76 -6.08 -1.03
C ALA A 23 -2.79 -7.26 -1.05
N GLN A 24 -3.13 -8.36 -1.72
CA GLN A 24 -2.23 -9.50 -1.90
C GLN A 24 -0.99 -9.12 -2.73
N GLN A 25 -1.17 -8.39 -3.84
CA GLN A 25 -0.06 -8.01 -4.73
C GLN A 25 0.92 -7.03 -4.07
N VAL A 26 0.43 -6.11 -3.23
CA VAL A 26 1.30 -5.17 -2.49
C VAL A 26 1.84 -5.77 -1.18
N GLY A 27 1.53 -7.04 -0.89
CA GLY A 27 2.08 -7.78 0.25
C GLY A 27 1.48 -7.38 1.60
N VAL A 28 0.18 -7.06 1.66
CA VAL A 28 -0.51 -6.84 2.93
C VAL A 28 -0.51 -8.15 3.73
N PRO A 29 0.08 -8.19 4.94
CA PRO A 29 0.36 -9.46 5.63
C PRO A 29 -0.85 -10.06 6.37
N ALA A 30 -1.86 -9.24 6.68
CA ALA A 30 -3.03 -9.64 7.45
C ALA A 30 -4.21 -8.71 7.13
N ILE A 31 -5.41 -9.28 7.10
CA ILE A 31 -6.67 -8.56 6.89
C ILE A 31 -7.61 -8.90 8.05
N VAL A 32 -8.29 -7.89 8.58
CA VAL A 32 -9.45 -8.04 9.47
C VAL A 32 -10.68 -7.57 8.71
N VAL A 33 -11.81 -8.26 8.85
CA VAL A 33 -13.04 -7.90 8.13
C VAL A 33 -14.02 -7.23 9.09
N PHE A 34 -14.63 -6.15 8.63
CA PHE A 34 -15.79 -5.54 9.29
C PHE A 34 -17.03 -5.66 8.38
N LEU A 35 -17.98 -6.49 8.81
CA LEU A 35 -19.29 -6.62 8.16
C LEU A 35 -20.19 -5.49 8.70
N ASN A 36 -20.26 -4.42 7.92
CA ASN A 36 -20.94 -3.17 8.28
C ASN A 36 -22.42 -3.19 7.88
N LYS A 37 -23.21 -2.26 8.42
CA LYS A 37 -24.63 -2.05 8.13
C LYS A 37 -25.54 -3.22 8.53
N ILE A 38 -25.19 -3.98 9.56
CA ILE A 38 -26.06 -5.07 10.02
C ILE A 38 -27.37 -4.53 10.64
N ASP A 39 -27.41 -3.26 11.03
CA ASP A 39 -28.63 -2.55 11.45
C ASP A 39 -29.71 -2.52 10.35
N GLN A 40 -29.32 -2.70 9.08
CA GLN A 40 -30.22 -2.66 7.93
C GLN A 40 -30.66 -4.07 7.49
N VAL A 41 -30.16 -5.11 8.14
CA VAL A 41 -30.40 -6.51 7.76
C VAL A 41 -31.07 -7.23 8.93
N ASN A 42 -32.34 -7.58 8.75
CA ASN A 42 -33.13 -8.28 9.77
C ASN A 42 -33.05 -9.81 9.66
N ASP A 43 -32.37 -10.33 8.63
CA ASP A 43 -32.28 -11.76 8.33
C ASP A 43 -30.87 -12.27 8.67
N GLU A 44 -30.78 -13.11 9.70
CA GLU A 44 -29.54 -13.69 10.18
C GLU A 44 -28.95 -14.68 9.15
N GLU A 45 -29.79 -15.40 8.40
CA GLU A 45 -29.33 -16.34 7.36
C GLU A 45 -28.63 -15.60 6.22
N LEU A 46 -29.10 -14.39 5.88
CA LEU A 46 -28.46 -13.54 4.88
C LEU A 46 -27.07 -13.08 5.34
N LEU A 47 -26.90 -12.72 6.62
CA LEU A 47 -25.61 -12.32 7.17
C LEU A 47 -24.62 -13.48 7.17
N GLU A 48 -25.06 -14.69 7.54
CA GLU A 48 -24.26 -15.90 7.47
C GLU A 48 -23.82 -16.22 6.03
N LEU A 49 -24.72 -16.07 5.07
CA LEU A 49 -24.41 -16.26 3.65
C LEU A 49 -23.36 -15.25 3.16
N VAL A 50 -23.52 -13.97 3.50
CA VAL A 50 -22.55 -12.94 3.15
C VAL A 50 -21.19 -13.22 3.80
N GLU A 51 -21.17 -13.67 5.05
CA GLU A 51 -19.95 -14.06 5.73
C GLU A 51 -19.22 -15.18 4.99
N LEU A 52 -19.96 -16.22 4.56
CA LEU A 52 -19.42 -17.33 3.77
C LEU A 52 -18.84 -16.84 2.44
N GLU A 53 -19.56 -15.99 1.71
CA GLU A 53 -19.07 -15.44 0.44
C GLU A 53 -17.79 -14.60 0.61
N ILE A 54 -17.65 -13.87 1.73
CA ILE A 54 -16.43 -13.13 2.06
C ILE A 54 -15.27 -14.10 2.29
N ARG A 55 -15.47 -15.17 3.06
CA ARG A 55 -14.44 -16.17 3.34
C ARG A 55 -13.95 -16.84 2.04
N GLU A 56 -14.88 -17.29 1.20
CA GLU A 56 -14.54 -17.88 -0.11
C GLU A 56 -13.79 -16.90 -1.01
N THR A 57 -14.14 -15.60 -0.95
CA THR A 57 -13.45 -14.57 -1.71
C THR A 57 -12.03 -14.34 -1.20
N LEU A 58 -11.82 -14.34 0.11
CA LEU A 58 -10.48 -14.24 0.72
C LEU A 58 -9.62 -15.44 0.32
N ASP A 59 -10.15 -16.66 0.41
CA ASP A 59 -9.45 -17.89 0.04
C ASP A 59 -9.03 -17.89 -1.43
N ARG A 60 -9.91 -17.42 -2.32
CA ARG A 60 -9.62 -17.30 -3.76
C ARG A 60 -8.39 -16.44 -4.05
N TYR A 61 -8.11 -15.45 -3.20
CA TYR A 61 -6.97 -14.55 -3.35
C TYR A 61 -5.80 -14.90 -2.41
N ASN A 62 -5.79 -16.11 -1.83
CA ASN A 62 -4.75 -16.63 -0.94
C ASN A 62 -4.64 -15.91 0.41
N PHE A 63 -5.74 -15.36 0.91
CA PHE A 63 -5.87 -15.01 2.32
C PHE A 63 -6.59 -16.15 3.06
N PRO A 64 -6.22 -16.48 4.31
CA PRO A 64 -6.78 -17.61 5.02
C PRO A 64 -8.18 -17.28 5.57
N GLY A 65 -9.20 -17.35 4.72
CA GLY A 65 -10.58 -16.91 4.95
C GLY A 65 -11.17 -17.50 6.23
N ASP A 66 -10.97 -18.79 6.49
CA ASP A 66 -11.47 -19.48 7.70
C ASP A 66 -10.86 -18.96 9.02
N SER A 67 -9.61 -18.47 8.98
CA SER A 67 -8.92 -17.98 10.18
C SER A 67 -9.13 -16.49 10.43
N ILE A 68 -9.55 -15.74 9.42
CA ILE A 68 -9.75 -14.30 9.52
C ILE A 68 -11.00 -14.02 10.36
N SER A 69 -10.85 -13.13 11.33
CA SER A 69 -11.95 -12.66 12.16
C SER A 69 -12.85 -11.71 11.37
N ILE A 70 -14.15 -11.98 11.41
CA ILE A 70 -15.19 -11.15 10.79
C ILE A 70 -16.01 -10.55 11.93
N ILE A 71 -15.93 -9.23 12.07
CA ILE A 71 -16.66 -8.49 13.11
C ILE A 71 -17.87 -7.83 12.48
N GLN A 72 -19.04 -8.22 12.96
CA GLN A 72 -20.32 -7.68 12.51
C GLN A 72 -20.70 -6.46 13.36
N GLY A 73 -21.15 -5.38 12.72
CA GLY A 73 -21.60 -4.17 13.41
C GLY A 73 -22.18 -3.10 12.51
N SER A 74 -22.52 -1.96 13.12
CA SER A 74 -22.95 -0.74 12.43
C SER A 74 -22.02 0.41 12.77
N ALA A 75 -21.25 0.86 11.79
CA ALA A 75 -20.41 2.04 11.95
C ALA A 75 -21.24 3.33 12.11
N LEU A 76 -22.45 3.38 11.53
CA LEU A 76 -23.34 4.52 11.62
C LEU A 76 -23.90 4.68 13.04
N GLU A 77 -24.50 3.61 13.57
CA GLU A 77 -25.05 3.65 14.93
C GLU A 77 -23.96 3.91 15.99
N ALA A 78 -22.76 3.35 15.79
CA ALA A 78 -21.63 3.61 16.68
C ALA A 78 -21.19 5.09 16.67
N ILE A 79 -21.11 5.73 15.49
CA ILE A 79 -20.70 7.14 15.42
C ILE A 79 -21.81 8.08 15.91
N GLU A 80 -23.08 7.75 15.69
CA GLU A 80 -24.21 8.52 16.20
C GLU A 80 -24.25 8.48 17.73
N ALA A 81 -24.07 7.31 18.33
CA ALA A 81 -23.97 7.15 19.78
C ALA A 81 -22.83 8.00 20.38
N LEU A 82 -21.64 7.94 19.78
CA LEU A 82 -20.48 8.74 20.20
C LEU A 82 -20.67 10.25 19.98
N THR A 83 -21.46 10.65 18.98
CA THR A 83 -21.76 12.06 18.73
C THR A 83 -22.69 12.61 19.81
N VAL A 84 -23.68 11.82 20.25
CA VAL A 84 -24.59 12.18 21.34
C VAL A 84 -23.87 12.18 22.68
N ASN A 85 -23.03 11.17 22.94
CA ASN A 85 -22.22 11.07 24.14
C ASN A 85 -20.78 10.64 23.82
N PRO A 86 -19.83 11.60 23.71
CA PRO A 86 -18.43 11.30 23.43
C PRO A 86 -17.70 10.54 24.55
N GLN A 87 -18.32 10.38 25.73
CA GLN A 87 -17.73 9.72 26.89
C GLN A 87 -18.25 8.29 27.09
N ILE A 88 -18.95 7.71 26.10
CA ILE A 88 -19.34 6.29 26.11
C ILE A 88 -18.11 5.41 26.35
N GLN A 89 -18.18 4.56 27.36
CA GLN A 89 -17.14 3.58 27.68
C GLN A 89 -17.47 2.23 27.06
N ARG A 90 -16.47 1.34 27.03
CA ARG A 90 -16.69 -0.07 26.68
C ARG A 90 -17.74 -0.68 27.61
N GLY A 91 -18.76 -1.33 27.05
CA GLY A 91 -19.88 -1.94 27.76
C GLY A 91 -21.14 -1.07 27.82
N ASP A 92 -21.07 0.21 27.45
CA ASP A 92 -22.20 1.14 27.57
C ASP A 92 -23.11 1.14 26.33
N ASN A 93 -22.61 0.72 25.18
CA ASN A 93 -23.36 0.70 23.92
C ASN A 93 -22.89 -0.43 23.01
N GLU A 94 -23.83 -1.26 22.55
CA GLU A 94 -23.54 -2.44 21.72
C GLU A 94 -22.74 -2.09 20.46
N TRP A 95 -23.12 -1.03 19.75
CA TRP A 95 -22.49 -0.65 18.49
C TRP A 95 -21.06 -0.14 18.68
N VAL A 96 -20.85 0.65 19.72
CA VAL A 96 -19.51 1.11 20.11
C VAL A 96 -18.64 -0.08 20.54
N ASP A 97 -19.22 -1.06 21.24
CA ASP A 97 -18.51 -2.29 21.63
C ASP A 97 -18.10 -3.15 20.42
N ARG A 98 -18.89 -3.18 19.35
CA ARG A 98 -18.47 -3.83 18.09
C ARG A 98 -17.23 -3.17 17.48
N ILE A 99 -17.12 -1.84 17.56
CA ILE A 99 -15.93 -1.11 17.10
C ILE A 99 -14.73 -1.41 17.99
N TYR A 100 -14.92 -1.46 19.31
CA TYR A 100 -13.85 -1.87 20.22
C TYR A 100 -13.38 -3.31 19.94
N LYS A 101 -14.31 -4.25 19.70
CA LYS A 101 -13.98 -5.62 19.32
C LYS A 101 -13.22 -5.69 17.98
N LEU A 102 -13.57 -4.84 17.01
CA LEU A 102 -12.80 -4.70 15.77
C LEU A 102 -11.37 -4.25 16.04
N MET A 103 -11.18 -3.26 16.92
CA MET A 103 -9.85 -2.76 17.28
C MET A 103 -9.04 -3.79 18.08
N ASP A 104 -9.67 -4.52 19.00
CA ASP A 104 -9.01 -5.61 19.74
C ASP A 104 -8.51 -6.69 18.77
N CYS A 105 -9.33 -7.07 17.80
CA CYS A 105 -8.94 -8.02 16.78
C CYS A 105 -7.79 -7.50 15.91
N VAL A 106 -7.79 -6.20 15.56
CA VAL A 106 -6.67 -5.57 14.84
C VAL A 106 -5.39 -5.67 15.65
N ASP A 107 -5.44 -5.37 16.95
CA ASP A 107 -4.27 -5.42 17.84
C ASP A 107 -3.74 -6.85 18.02
N GLU A 108 -4.62 -7.85 18.06
CA GLU A 108 -4.24 -9.27 18.22
C GLU A 108 -3.73 -9.92 16.92
N THR A 109 -4.36 -9.62 15.78
CA THR A 109 -4.15 -10.37 14.54
C THR A 109 -3.19 -9.70 13.57
N ILE A 110 -3.07 -8.36 13.58
CA ILE A 110 -2.18 -7.66 12.68
C ILE A 110 -0.80 -7.59 13.33
N PRO A 111 0.20 -8.35 12.82
CA PRO A 111 1.52 -8.34 13.42
C PRO A 111 2.11 -6.94 13.33
N LEU A 112 2.75 -6.51 14.42
CA LEU A 112 3.57 -5.31 14.38
C LEU A 112 4.63 -5.51 13.29
N PRO A 113 4.69 -4.64 12.28
CA PRO A 113 5.64 -4.79 11.21
C PRO A 113 7.05 -4.73 11.81
N GLN A 114 7.87 -5.74 11.53
CA GLN A 114 9.28 -5.69 11.88
C GLN A 114 9.90 -4.47 11.20
N ARG A 115 10.25 -3.47 12.01
CA ARG A 115 10.97 -2.29 11.52
C ARG A 115 12.35 -2.78 11.11
N ASN A 116 12.64 -2.74 9.81
CA ASN A 116 13.93 -3.15 9.24
C ASN A 116 15.03 -2.12 9.56
N VAL A 117 15.22 -1.75 10.82
CA VAL A 117 16.10 -0.65 11.26
C VAL A 117 17.58 -0.94 10.97
N GLU A 118 17.96 -2.22 10.93
CA GLU A 118 19.34 -2.65 10.66
C GLU A 118 19.71 -2.62 9.16
N LYS A 119 18.72 -2.45 8.26
CA LYS A 119 18.99 -2.37 6.81
C LYS A 119 19.49 -0.97 6.43
N ASP A 120 20.05 -0.86 5.23
CA ASP A 120 20.41 0.44 4.68
C ASP A 120 19.17 1.32 4.48
N PHE A 121 19.29 2.58 4.88
CA PHE A 121 18.24 3.59 4.79
C PHE A 121 17.65 3.67 3.38
N LEU A 122 16.31 3.68 3.30
CA LEU A 122 15.56 3.94 2.08
C LEU A 122 14.23 4.62 2.42
N MET A 123 13.94 5.73 1.74
CA MET A 123 12.68 6.45 1.84
C MET A 123 12.20 6.84 0.44
N ALA A 124 10.98 6.47 0.07
CA ALA A 124 10.35 6.93 -1.17
C ALA A 124 9.85 8.37 -1.02
N ILE A 125 10.11 9.21 -2.02
CA ILE A 125 9.67 10.61 -1.98
C ILE A 125 8.23 10.68 -2.46
N GLU A 126 7.34 11.13 -1.59
CA GLU A 126 5.91 11.32 -1.86
C GLU A 126 5.60 12.77 -2.25
N ASN A 127 6.23 13.74 -1.58
CA ASN A 127 6.04 15.16 -1.84
C ASN A 127 7.30 15.96 -1.53
N ILE A 128 7.38 17.17 -2.09
CA ILE A 128 8.51 18.09 -1.91
C ILE A 128 8.01 19.49 -1.60
N MET A 129 8.58 20.07 -0.57
CA MET A 129 8.32 21.43 -0.14
C MET A 129 9.62 22.22 -0.19
N SER A 130 9.55 23.50 -0.56
CA SER A 130 10.68 24.41 -0.43
C SER A 130 10.34 25.40 0.68
N ILE A 131 11.20 25.46 1.69
CA ILE A 131 11.08 26.40 2.79
C ILE A 131 12.05 27.53 2.52
N THR A 132 11.51 28.72 2.26
CA THR A 132 12.30 29.94 2.03
C THR A 132 13.31 30.13 3.16
N GLY A 133 14.59 30.21 2.81
CA GLY A 133 15.69 30.41 3.76
C GLY A 133 16.16 29.17 4.52
N ARG A 134 15.50 28.00 4.40
CA ARG A 134 15.95 26.73 5.02
C ARG A 134 16.39 25.68 4.01
N GLY A 135 15.73 25.60 2.85
CA GLY A 135 16.08 24.63 1.80
C GLY A 135 14.90 23.77 1.37
N THR A 136 15.21 22.64 0.73
CA THR A 136 14.21 21.71 0.19
C THR A 136 13.95 20.56 1.16
N VAL A 137 12.67 20.32 1.46
CA VAL A 137 12.19 19.22 2.29
C VAL A 137 11.56 18.16 1.40
N ALA A 138 12.05 16.93 1.50
CA ALA A 138 11.41 15.75 0.91
C ALA A 138 10.59 15.03 1.98
N THR A 139 9.34 14.72 1.70
CA THR A 139 8.47 13.98 2.63
C THR A 139 8.18 12.58 2.11
N GLY A 140 8.09 11.62 3.03
CA GLY A 140 7.64 10.27 2.73
C GLY A 140 7.79 9.34 3.93
N ARG A 141 7.41 8.09 3.72
CA ARG A 141 7.58 7.02 4.69
C ARG A 141 8.96 6.37 4.57
N VAL A 142 9.67 6.23 5.69
CA VAL A 142 10.91 5.44 5.74
C VAL A 142 10.56 3.97 5.55
N GLU A 143 10.99 3.37 4.44
CA GLU A 143 10.69 1.97 4.12
C GLU A 143 11.55 1.01 4.94
N ARG A 144 12.83 1.34 5.11
CA ARG A 144 13.81 0.54 5.84
C ARG A 144 14.98 1.38 6.34
N GLY A 145 15.71 0.82 7.28
CA GLY A 145 16.86 1.43 7.93
C GLY A 145 16.49 2.53 8.91
N GLN A 146 17.47 3.35 9.20
CA GLN A 146 17.38 4.53 10.05
C GLN A 146 18.21 5.65 9.44
N ILE A 147 17.87 6.89 9.77
CA ILE A 147 18.58 8.08 9.32
C ILE A 147 18.71 9.07 10.48
N LYS A 148 19.87 9.72 10.58
CA LYS A 148 20.15 10.76 11.58
C LYS A 148 20.45 12.09 10.91
N VAL A 149 20.20 13.18 11.65
CA VAL A 149 20.65 14.50 11.22
C VAL A 149 22.18 14.50 11.10
N GLY A 150 22.70 14.99 9.98
CA GLY A 150 24.12 15.02 9.66
C GLY A 150 24.61 13.88 8.75
N GLU A 151 23.80 12.84 8.51
CA GLU A 151 24.18 11.75 7.61
C GLU A 151 24.04 12.12 6.13
N SER A 152 24.89 11.53 5.30
CA SER A 152 24.81 11.64 3.83
C SER A 152 23.77 10.66 3.26
N VAL A 153 23.05 11.11 2.23
CA VAL A 153 22.09 10.33 1.45
C VAL A 153 22.24 10.61 -0.04
N GLU A 154 21.85 9.64 -0.87
CA GLU A 154 21.74 9.80 -2.31
C GLU A 154 20.27 9.99 -2.73
N ILE A 155 20.02 10.95 -3.62
CA ILE A 155 18.77 11.13 -4.34
C ILE A 155 18.87 10.31 -5.63
N ILE A 156 18.03 9.29 -5.77
CA ILE A 156 18.15 8.28 -6.83
C ILE A 156 16.85 8.15 -7.63
N GLY A 157 16.98 8.00 -8.95
CA GLY A 157 15.88 7.75 -9.89
C GLY A 157 15.50 8.98 -10.71
N LEU A 158 14.94 8.78 -11.91
CA LEU A 158 14.43 9.79 -12.86
C LEU A 158 15.45 10.82 -13.40
N LYS A 159 16.47 11.19 -12.63
CA LYS A 159 17.59 12.06 -13.00
C LYS A 159 18.90 11.41 -12.53
N ASN A 160 20.02 12.09 -12.80
CA ASN A 160 21.33 11.66 -12.30
C ASN A 160 21.34 11.64 -10.77
N THR A 161 21.93 10.58 -10.21
CA THR A 161 22.13 10.45 -8.77
C THR A 161 22.93 11.62 -8.21
N LYS A 162 22.49 12.17 -7.08
CA LYS A 162 23.18 13.23 -6.35
C LYS A 162 23.29 12.88 -4.88
N GLU A 163 24.45 13.12 -4.30
CA GLU A 163 24.67 13.02 -2.86
C GLU A 163 24.32 14.35 -2.19
N THR A 164 23.74 14.28 -1.00
CA THR A 164 23.45 15.43 -0.14
C THR A 164 23.51 15.01 1.33
N THR A 165 23.43 15.98 2.25
CA THR A 165 23.45 15.75 3.69
C THR A 165 22.09 16.11 4.29
N VAL A 166 21.59 15.27 5.19
CA VAL A 166 20.41 15.54 6.00
C VAL A 166 20.74 16.64 7.01
N ILE A 167 20.01 17.75 6.97
CA ILE A 167 20.21 18.88 7.90
C ILE A 167 19.07 19.05 8.91
N GLY A 168 17.98 18.30 8.75
CA GLY A 168 16.89 18.28 9.72
C GLY A 168 15.89 17.18 9.42
N LEU A 169 15.29 16.64 10.47
CA LEU A 169 14.22 15.66 10.43
C LEU A 169 13.00 16.21 11.19
N GLU A 170 11.81 16.06 10.63
CA GLU A 170 10.57 16.54 11.24
C GLU A 170 9.42 15.55 11.05
N MET A 171 8.63 15.34 12.10
CA MET A 171 7.38 14.56 12.07
C MET A 171 6.29 15.35 12.80
N PHE A 172 5.20 15.71 12.11
CA PHE A 172 4.06 16.43 12.70
C PHE A 172 4.47 17.64 13.58
N GLN A 173 5.25 18.58 13.04
CA GLN A 173 5.75 19.79 13.74
C GLN A 173 6.70 19.50 14.92
N LYS A 174 7.21 18.27 15.05
CA LYS A 174 8.23 17.90 16.02
C LYS A 174 9.55 17.63 15.32
N THR A 175 10.62 18.27 15.79
CA THR A 175 11.98 17.99 15.33
C THR A 175 12.45 16.66 15.91
N LEU A 176 13.16 15.89 15.09
CA LEU A 176 13.73 14.59 15.46
C LEU A 176 15.25 14.62 15.26
N ASP A 177 16.00 13.90 16.10
CA ASP A 177 17.43 13.66 15.90
C ASP A 177 17.69 12.45 15.00
N GLU A 178 16.81 11.45 15.08
CA GLU A 178 16.83 10.22 14.29
C GLU A 178 15.41 9.81 13.89
N SER A 179 15.32 9.04 12.80
CA SER A 179 14.08 8.42 12.36
C SER A 179 14.34 7.01 11.84
N VAL A 180 13.34 6.15 11.98
CA VAL A 180 13.44 4.71 11.71
C VAL A 180 12.36 4.24 10.73
N ALA A 181 12.56 3.05 10.17
CA ALA A 181 11.59 2.39 9.31
C ALA A 181 10.17 2.42 9.90
N GLY A 182 9.21 2.89 9.09
CA GLY A 182 7.80 3.04 9.45
C GLY A 182 7.37 4.48 9.69
N ASP A 183 8.29 5.38 10.03
CA ASP A 183 8.02 6.79 10.30
C ASP A 183 7.66 7.56 9.02
N ASN A 184 6.67 8.46 9.12
CA ASN A 184 6.35 9.44 8.07
C ASN A 184 6.99 10.78 8.42
N ILE A 185 8.01 11.18 7.68
CA ILE A 185 8.87 12.33 8.03
C ILE A 185 9.07 13.29 6.87
N GLY A 186 9.43 14.52 7.20
CA GLY A 186 10.08 15.47 6.31
C GLY A 186 11.58 15.50 6.56
N ILE A 187 12.38 15.35 5.50
CA ILE A 187 13.84 15.43 5.53
C ILE A 187 14.27 16.72 4.84
N LEU A 188 14.90 17.63 5.58
CA LEU A 188 15.49 18.84 5.03
C LEU A 188 16.88 18.50 4.46
N LEU A 189 17.10 18.81 3.18
CA LEU A 189 18.30 18.45 2.43
C LEU A 189 19.20 19.66 2.16
N ARG A 190 20.50 19.49 2.36
CA ARG A 190 21.49 20.54 2.12
C ARG A 190 21.73 20.79 0.64
N GLY A 191 21.56 22.04 0.21
CA GLY A 191 22.00 22.49 -1.11
C GLY A 191 21.24 21.90 -2.30
N ILE A 192 20.07 21.30 -2.05
CA ILE A 192 19.20 20.76 -3.09
C ILE A 192 18.13 21.79 -3.44
N GLN A 193 17.99 22.09 -4.73
CA GLN A 193 16.92 22.92 -5.27
C GLN A 193 15.68 22.06 -5.61
N LYS A 194 14.50 22.69 -5.58
CA LYS A 194 13.22 22.02 -5.86
C LYS A 194 13.16 21.34 -7.23
N ASN A 195 13.88 21.84 -8.24
CA ASN A 195 13.93 21.25 -9.59
C ASN A 195 14.88 20.06 -9.70
N GLU A 196 15.74 19.81 -8.71
CA GLU A 196 16.70 18.70 -8.72
C GLU A 196 16.11 17.41 -8.12
N ILE A 197 15.02 17.54 -7.38
CA ILE A 197 14.32 16.47 -6.68
C ILE A 197 12.85 16.44 -7.12
N GLN A 198 12.24 15.26 -7.23
CA GLN A 198 10.82 15.14 -7.58
C GLN A 198 10.19 13.89 -6.94
N ARG A 199 8.85 13.85 -6.85
CA ARG A 199 8.11 12.65 -6.48
C ARG A 199 8.51 11.50 -7.41
N GLY A 200 8.58 10.28 -6.85
CA GLY A 200 9.03 9.10 -7.57
C GLY A 200 10.55 8.90 -7.58
N MET A 201 11.31 9.77 -6.93
CA MET A 201 12.69 9.48 -6.54
C MET A 201 12.72 8.83 -5.15
N VAL A 202 13.88 8.31 -4.77
CA VAL A 202 14.13 7.79 -3.41
C VAL A 202 15.33 8.49 -2.78
N LEU A 203 15.30 8.63 -1.45
CA LEU A 203 16.48 8.90 -0.64
C LEU A 203 17.01 7.57 -0.12
N ALA A 204 18.30 7.30 -0.31
CA ALA A 204 18.91 6.07 0.16
C ALA A 204 20.29 6.31 0.77
N LYS A 205 20.77 5.37 1.58
CA LYS A 205 22.17 5.35 2.01
C LYS A 205 23.08 5.30 0.77
N PRO A 206 24.17 6.09 0.69
CA PRO A 206 25.03 6.11 -0.48
C PRO A 206 25.53 4.72 -0.89
N GLY A 207 25.40 4.38 -2.17
CA GLY A 207 25.82 3.10 -2.74
C GLY A 207 24.94 1.90 -2.40
N SER A 208 23.85 2.07 -1.64
CA SER A 208 22.96 0.96 -1.25
C SER A 208 21.96 0.53 -2.35
N ILE A 209 21.71 1.38 -3.34
CA ILE A 209 20.81 1.10 -4.45
C ILE A 209 21.25 1.85 -5.70
N THR A 210 21.01 1.28 -6.87
CA THR A 210 21.26 1.91 -8.17
C THR A 210 19.99 1.99 -9.00
N ALA A 211 19.82 3.05 -9.80
CA ALA A 211 18.71 3.16 -10.73
C ALA A 211 18.92 2.22 -11.93
N HIS A 212 17.84 1.54 -12.36
CA HIS A 212 17.85 0.66 -13.52
C HIS A 212 16.72 1.03 -14.48
N LEU A 213 17.00 0.95 -15.78
CA LEU A 213 16.01 1.22 -16.83
C LEU A 213 15.43 -0.07 -17.44
N ARG A 214 16.12 -1.20 -17.29
CA ARG A 214 15.69 -2.47 -17.90
C ARG A 214 15.58 -3.56 -16.85
N PHE A 215 14.46 -4.27 -16.84
CA PHE A 215 14.22 -5.35 -15.88
C PHE A 215 13.41 -6.49 -16.48
N LYS A 216 13.46 -7.64 -15.79
CA LYS A 216 12.59 -8.78 -16.03
C LYS A 216 11.57 -8.84 -14.89
N ALA A 217 10.31 -9.08 -15.21
CA ALA A 217 9.26 -9.24 -14.21
C ALA A 217 8.33 -10.39 -14.59
N GLN A 218 7.68 -11.01 -13.61
CA GLN A 218 6.55 -11.90 -13.84
C GLN A 218 5.29 -11.13 -13.51
N VAL A 219 4.33 -11.10 -14.44
CA VAL A 219 3.10 -10.31 -14.32
C VAL A 219 1.88 -11.17 -14.57
N TYR A 220 0.79 -10.82 -13.89
CA TYR A 220 -0.55 -11.30 -14.17
C TYR A 220 -1.33 -10.20 -14.89
N ILE A 221 -1.98 -10.54 -16.01
CA ILE A 221 -2.79 -9.57 -16.76
C ILE A 221 -4.23 -9.69 -16.30
N LEU A 222 -4.78 -8.64 -15.71
CA LEU A 222 -6.16 -8.61 -15.23
C LEU A 222 -7.17 -8.84 -16.37
N LYS A 223 -8.17 -9.68 -16.10
CA LYS A 223 -9.34 -9.90 -16.96
C LYS A 223 -10.30 -8.72 -16.90
N LYS A 224 -11.20 -8.63 -17.87
CA LYS A 224 -12.28 -7.62 -17.91
C LYS A 224 -13.10 -7.57 -16.62
N ASN A 225 -13.47 -8.73 -16.07
CA ASN A 225 -14.26 -8.82 -14.83
C ASN A 225 -13.48 -8.45 -13.57
N GLU A 226 -12.16 -8.25 -13.68
CA GLU A 226 -11.26 -7.79 -12.62
C GLU A 226 -10.86 -6.31 -12.83
N GLY A 227 -11.60 -5.56 -13.67
CA GLY A 227 -11.26 -4.17 -14.02
C GLY A 227 -10.11 -4.02 -15.03
N GLY A 228 -9.63 -5.14 -15.57
CA GLY A 228 -8.52 -5.17 -16.51
C GLY A 228 -8.88 -4.91 -17.97
N ARG A 229 -8.05 -5.43 -18.87
CA ARG A 229 -8.21 -5.20 -20.32
C ARG A 229 -9.30 -6.10 -20.90
N HIS A 230 -9.99 -5.58 -21.92
CA HIS A 230 -10.90 -6.36 -22.75
C HIS A 230 -10.18 -7.10 -23.88
N THR A 231 -9.09 -6.51 -24.38
CA THR A 231 -8.36 -6.98 -25.56
C THR A 231 -6.92 -7.29 -25.22
N SER A 232 -6.38 -8.24 -25.99
CA SER A 232 -4.98 -8.62 -25.93
C SER A 232 -4.04 -7.47 -26.32
N PHE A 233 -2.76 -7.67 -26.04
CA PHE A 233 -1.71 -6.77 -26.49
C PHE A 233 -0.46 -7.55 -26.91
N VAL A 234 0.40 -6.87 -27.66
CA VAL A 234 1.61 -7.42 -28.27
C VAL A 234 2.84 -6.65 -27.81
N ALA A 235 4.02 -7.12 -28.22
CA ALA A 235 5.29 -6.50 -27.86
C ALA A 235 5.34 -5.08 -28.42
N GLY A 236 5.93 -4.17 -27.65
CA GLY A 236 5.91 -2.73 -27.93
C GLY A 236 4.78 -1.97 -27.24
N TYR A 237 3.88 -2.64 -26.51
CA TYR A 237 2.91 -1.97 -25.64
C TYR A 237 3.63 -1.10 -24.59
N ARG A 238 3.11 0.13 -24.37
CA ARG A 238 3.71 1.14 -23.50
C ARG A 238 2.79 1.54 -22.34
N PRO A 239 2.60 0.69 -21.32
CA PRO A 239 1.82 1.06 -20.13
C PRO A 239 2.62 1.95 -19.16
N GLN A 240 1.91 2.51 -18.17
CA GLN A 240 2.53 3.10 -16.99
C GLN A 240 2.90 1.99 -16.00
N PHE A 241 4.12 2.05 -15.47
CA PHE A 241 4.60 1.20 -14.38
C PHE A 241 4.64 2.03 -13.10
N TYR A 242 4.05 1.48 -12.04
CA TYR A 242 4.08 2.07 -10.71
C TYR A 242 5.07 1.31 -9.84
N VAL A 243 6.11 2.00 -9.39
CA VAL A 243 7.13 1.46 -8.48
C VAL A 243 7.23 2.41 -7.29
N ARG A 244 6.75 2.00 -6.12
CA ARG A 244 6.61 2.88 -4.95
C ARG A 244 5.80 4.12 -5.30
N THR A 245 6.41 5.30 -5.26
CA THR A 245 5.81 6.59 -5.59
C THR A 245 6.09 7.03 -7.03
N THR A 246 6.88 6.24 -7.77
CA THR A 246 7.25 6.48 -9.17
C THR A 246 6.18 5.95 -10.10
N ASP A 247 5.72 6.79 -11.01
CA ASP A 247 4.97 6.43 -12.21
C ASP A 247 5.83 6.74 -13.44
N VAL A 248 6.08 5.72 -14.27
CA VAL A 248 6.94 5.85 -15.45
C VAL A 248 6.41 5.01 -16.61
N THR A 249 6.47 5.56 -17.81
CA THR A 249 6.03 4.84 -19.01
C THR A 249 7.10 3.84 -19.40
N GLY A 250 6.78 2.55 -19.44
CA GLY A 250 7.73 1.53 -19.87
C GLY A 250 7.26 0.84 -21.14
N LYS A 251 8.19 0.45 -22.01
CA LYS A 251 7.95 -0.38 -23.19
C LYS A 251 8.17 -1.84 -22.85
N ILE A 252 7.15 -2.67 -23.07
CA ILE A 252 7.31 -4.12 -22.96
C ILE A 252 7.97 -4.63 -24.23
N GLU A 253 9.20 -5.12 -24.13
CA GLU A 253 10.00 -5.61 -25.26
C GLU A 253 9.58 -7.00 -25.72
N SER A 254 9.28 -7.89 -24.79
CA SER A 254 8.96 -9.28 -25.09
C SER A 254 8.23 -9.99 -23.95
N PHE A 255 7.60 -11.11 -24.30
CA PHE A 255 6.88 -12.00 -23.39
C PHE A 255 7.44 -13.40 -23.46
N GLN A 256 7.48 -14.08 -22.32
CA GLN A 256 7.84 -15.47 -22.20
C GLN A 256 6.80 -16.20 -21.34
N ALA A 257 6.47 -17.43 -21.71
CA ALA A 257 5.72 -18.33 -20.85
C ALA A 257 6.59 -18.84 -19.70
N ASP A 258 6.01 -19.60 -18.77
CA ASP A 258 6.74 -20.14 -17.63
C ASP A 258 7.87 -21.10 -18.04
N ASP A 259 7.69 -21.83 -19.15
CA ASP A 259 8.68 -22.69 -19.80
C ASP A 259 9.73 -21.93 -20.64
N ASN A 260 9.72 -20.59 -20.58
CA ASN A 260 10.55 -19.67 -21.36
C ASN A 260 10.31 -19.67 -22.88
N SER A 261 9.22 -20.29 -23.36
CA SER A 261 8.82 -20.18 -24.77
C SER A 261 8.35 -18.75 -25.10
N LYS A 262 8.59 -18.30 -26.34
CA LYS A 262 8.24 -16.94 -26.78
C LYS A 262 6.73 -16.84 -27.03
N ILE A 263 6.09 -15.87 -26.40
CA ILE A 263 4.68 -15.54 -26.62
C ILE A 263 4.61 -14.30 -27.53
N ARG A 264 3.75 -14.35 -28.57
CA ARG A 264 3.55 -13.23 -29.49
C ARG A 264 2.48 -12.23 -29.02
N MET A 265 1.50 -12.73 -28.27
CA MET A 265 0.32 -11.98 -27.85
C MET A 265 -0.09 -12.46 -26.45
N VAL A 266 -0.41 -11.51 -25.57
CA VAL A 266 -0.86 -11.81 -24.21
C VAL A 266 -2.34 -11.49 -24.07
N MET A 267 -3.09 -12.44 -23.52
CA MET A 267 -4.52 -12.32 -23.27
C MET A 267 -4.78 -11.86 -21.83
N PRO A 268 -5.89 -11.15 -21.58
CA PRO A 268 -6.38 -10.93 -20.22
C PRO A 268 -6.59 -12.28 -19.50
N GLY A 269 -6.00 -12.43 -18.31
CA GLY A 269 -5.97 -13.65 -17.50
C GLY A 269 -4.66 -14.43 -17.56
N ASP A 270 -3.73 -14.07 -18.45
CA ASP A 270 -2.46 -14.77 -18.58
C ASP A 270 -1.47 -14.37 -17.48
N ARG A 271 -0.64 -15.33 -17.06
CA ARG A 271 0.57 -15.10 -16.28
C ARG A 271 1.77 -15.23 -17.20
N VAL A 272 2.56 -14.17 -17.34
CA VAL A 272 3.69 -14.11 -18.28
C VAL A 272 4.92 -13.47 -17.66
N LYS A 273 6.10 -13.86 -18.12
CA LYS A 273 7.34 -13.14 -17.85
C LYS A 273 7.54 -12.07 -18.92
N ILE A 274 7.87 -10.85 -18.52
CA ILE A 274 8.10 -9.70 -19.40
C ILE A 274 9.51 -9.17 -19.24
N ILE A 275 10.03 -8.61 -20.34
CA ILE A 275 11.20 -7.74 -20.33
C ILE A 275 10.72 -6.33 -20.63
N VAL A 276 11.08 -5.38 -19.77
CA VAL A 276 10.63 -3.98 -19.84
C VAL A 276 11.83 -3.07 -19.92
N GLU A 277 11.70 -2.04 -20.75
CA GLU A 277 12.57 -0.87 -20.82
C GLU A 277 11.75 0.37 -20.42
N LEU A 278 12.15 1.03 -19.34
CA LEU A 278 11.54 2.25 -18.79
C LEU A 278 11.97 3.51 -19.56
#